data_AF-A0A0E3H8W6-F1
#
_entry.id   AF-A0A0E3H8W6-F1
#
_cell.length_a   1.000
_cell.length_b   1.000
_cell.length_c   1.000
_cell.angle_alpha   90.00
_cell.angle_beta   90.00
_cell.angle_gamma   90.00
#
_symmetry.space_group_name_H-M   'P 1'
#
loop_
_entity.id
_entity.type
_entity.pdbx_description
1 polymer ?
#
loop_
_entity_poly.entity_id
_entity_poly.type
_entity_poly.pdbx_seq_one_letter_code
_entity_poly.pdbx_strand_id
1 'polypeptide(L)'
;MKMFSIYSCGYRKKECGENVIFFIKERAFKDEHYSVRGVALQELANGWRNEPEVLQFVRDRCVHDEDNMVRGNAVSLLASLWPDEPGTFEMIMDKAVSDEHYSVRKTAMEELAKRKSAGI
;
A
#
# COMPACT_ATOMS: atom_id res chain seq x y z
N MET A 1 -23.70 18.42 47.63
CA MET A 1 -24.93 17.87 46.98
C MET A 1 -25.23 18.75 45.79
N LYS A 2 -25.26 18.35 44.51
CA LYS A 2 -25.18 17.09 43.74
C LYS A 2 -24.39 17.44 42.46
N MET A 3 -23.31 16.74 42.09
CA MET A 3 -23.26 15.59 41.15
C MET A 3 -23.94 15.84 39.80
N PHE A 4 -23.14 16.23 38.79
CA PHE A 4 -23.25 15.94 37.35
C PHE A 4 -21.85 16.17 36.77
N SER A 5 -21.30 15.46 35.81
CA SER A 5 -21.52 14.15 35.23
C SER A 5 -20.25 13.93 34.39
N ILE A 6 -19.57 12.83 34.69
CA ILE A 6 -18.76 11.96 33.82
C ILE A 6 -18.93 12.17 32.30
N TYR A 7 -17.84 11.88 31.56
CA TYR A 7 -17.63 11.88 30.09
C TYR A 7 -17.37 13.28 29.51
N SER A 8 -16.15 13.64 29.09
CA SER A 8 -15.57 13.14 27.85
C SER A 8 -14.12 13.60 27.72
N CYS A 9 -13.14 12.72 27.92
CA CYS A 9 -11.78 12.94 27.41
C CYS A 9 -11.22 11.60 26.94
N GLY A 10 -11.81 11.08 25.86
CA GLY A 10 -11.41 9.81 25.23
C GLY A 10 -11.41 9.82 23.71
N TYR A 11 -11.71 10.95 23.06
CA TYR A 11 -11.98 10.99 21.61
C TYR A 11 -10.89 11.63 20.74
N ARG A 12 -9.74 12.03 21.29
CA ARG A 12 -8.77 12.88 20.57
C ARG A 12 -7.65 12.19 19.78
N LYS A 13 -7.67 10.85 19.64
CA LYS A 13 -6.66 10.12 18.85
C LYS A 13 -7.15 9.63 17.48
N LYS A 14 -8.45 9.37 17.29
CA LYS A 14 -8.96 8.86 16.01
C LYS A 14 -9.01 9.93 14.91
N GLU A 15 -9.44 11.14 15.25
CA GLU A 15 -9.62 12.25 14.28
C GLU A 15 -8.30 12.77 13.66
N CYS A 16 -7.17 12.69 14.36
CA CYS A 16 -5.88 13.11 13.80
C CYS A 16 -5.34 12.12 12.75
N GLY A 17 -5.62 10.82 12.91
CA GLY A 17 -5.16 9.80 11.96
C GLY A 17 -5.98 9.77 10.67
N GLU A 18 -7.29 10.01 10.77
CA GLU A 18 -8.23 10.01 9.64
C GLU A 18 -7.94 11.13 8.63
N ASN A 19 -7.55 12.32 9.11
CA ASN A 19 -7.16 13.42 8.21
C ASN A 19 -5.83 13.15 7.50
N VAL A 20 -4.89 12.50 8.18
CA VAL A 20 -3.56 12.22 7.62
C VAL A 20 -3.63 11.09 6.61
N ILE A 21 -4.36 10.00 6.89
CA ILE A 21 -4.52 8.89 5.94
C ILE A 21 -5.20 9.38 4.65
N PHE A 22 -6.22 10.23 4.76
CA PHE A 22 -6.88 10.81 3.59
C PHE A 22 -5.92 11.66 2.75
N PHE A 23 -5.15 12.53 3.40
CA PHE A 23 -4.16 13.37 2.71
C PHE A 23 -3.09 12.52 2.00
N ILE A 24 -2.52 11.52 2.67
CA ILE A 24 -1.51 10.62 2.09
C ILE A 24 -2.11 9.83 0.93
N LYS A 25 -3.32 9.28 1.07
CA LYS A 25 -4.00 8.53 0.01
C LYS A 25 -4.27 9.42 -1.21
N GLU A 26 -4.63 10.69 -1.00
CA GLU A 26 -4.77 11.65 -2.09
C GLU A 26 -3.44 11.89 -2.81
N ARG A 27 -2.33 12.08 -2.07
CA ARG A 27 -0.99 12.23 -2.67
C ARG A 27 -0.57 10.97 -3.43
N ALA A 28 -0.83 9.79 -2.87
CA ALA A 28 -0.55 8.50 -3.51
C ALA A 28 -1.36 8.28 -4.80
N PHE A 29 -2.52 8.96 -4.93
CA PHE A 29 -3.38 8.82 -6.11
C PHE A 29 -3.15 9.90 -7.17
N LYS A 30 -3.09 11.16 -6.75
CA LYS A 30 -3.25 12.34 -7.64
C LYS A 30 -1.97 13.14 -7.84
N ASP A 31 -0.93 12.91 -7.04
CA ASP A 31 0.25 13.77 -7.14
C ASP A 31 0.91 13.58 -8.52
N GLU A 32 1.27 14.69 -9.17
CA GLU A 32 1.81 14.67 -10.53
C GLU A 32 3.15 13.95 -10.58
N HIS A 33 3.94 14.04 -9.50
CA HIS A 33 5.27 13.46 -9.48
C HIS A 33 5.24 12.03 -8.93
N TYR A 34 5.65 11.07 -9.77
CA TYR A 34 5.69 9.64 -9.41
C TYR A 34 6.42 9.35 -8.10
N SER A 35 7.50 10.09 -7.80
CA SER A 35 8.23 9.91 -6.54
C SER A 35 7.40 10.28 -5.31
N VAL A 36 6.52 11.29 -5.39
CA VAL A 36 5.63 11.65 -4.28
C VAL A 36 4.56 10.58 -4.13
N ARG A 37 3.99 10.11 -5.24
CA ARG A 37 3.03 9.00 -5.22
C ARG A 37 3.65 7.75 -4.60
N GLY A 38 4.88 7.40 -4.98
CA GLY A 38 5.60 6.24 -4.48
C GLY A 38 5.87 6.31 -2.97
N VAL A 39 6.34 7.45 -2.46
CA VAL A 39 6.53 7.65 -1.01
C VAL A 39 5.20 7.58 -0.27
N ALA A 40 4.18 8.28 -0.77
CA ALA A 40 2.85 8.27 -0.15
C ALA A 40 2.25 6.86 -0.11
N LEU A 41 2.41 6.07 -1.17
CA LEU A 41 1.97 4.67 -1.23
C LEU A 41 2.69 3.81 -0.18
N GLN A 42 4.00 3.98 -0.02
CA GLN A 42 4.79 3.26 0.96
C GLN A 42 4.38 3.60 2.41
N GLU A 43 4.22 4.89 2.72
CA GLU A 43 3.79 5.33 4.05
C GLU A 43 2.37 4.89 4.37
N LEU A 44 1.47 4.94 3.38
CA LEU A 44 0.10 4.44 3.53
C LEU A 44 0.10 2.94 3.85
N ALA A 45 0.87 2.15 3.10
CA ALA A 45 0.99 0.71 3.31
C ALA A 45 1.59 0.39 4.68
N ASN A 46 2.67 1.04 5.09
CA ASN A 46 3.33 0.76 6.36
C ASN A 46 2.49 1.20 7.58
N GLY A 47 1.84 2.36 7.51
CA GLY A 47 1.10 2.93 8.64
C GLY A 47 -0.28 2.30 8.85
N TRP A 48 -0.90 1.79 7.78
CA TRP A 48 -2.30 1.33 7.80
C TRP A 48 -2.50 -0.03 7.14
N ARG A 49 -1.48 -0.91 7.18
CA ARG A 49 -1.54 -2.24 6.52
C ARG A 49 -2.72 -3.13 6.92
N ASN A 50 -3.26 -2.93 8.12
CA ASN A 50 -4.36 -3.72 8.67
C ASN A 50 -5.74 -3.19 8.23
N GLU A 51 -5.79 -2.03 7.57
CA GLU A 51 -7.02 -1.50 6.98
C GLU A 51 -7.24 -2.14 5.60
N PRO A 52 -8.32 -2.92 5.38
CA PRO A 52 -8.51 -3.66 4.13
C PRO A 52 -8.52 -2.77 2.88
N GLU A 53 -8.97 -1.53 3.02
CA GLU A 53 -8.97 -0.54 1.94
C GLU A 53 -7.58 -0.16 1.45
N VAL A 54 -6.55 -0.28 2.29
CA VAL A 54 -5.16 0.04 1.92
C VAL A 54 -4.59 -1.04 1.02
N LEU A 55 -4.84 -2.31 1.33
CA LEU A 55 -4.47 -3.41 0.43
C LEU A 55 -5.10 -3.24 -0.96
N GLN A 56 -6.40 -2.92 -1.01
CA GLN A 56 -7.09 -2.68 -2.28
C GLN A 56 -6.50 -1.48 -3.03
N PHE A 57 -6.13 -0.42 -2.31
CA PHE A 57 -5.49 0.74 -2.90
C PHE A 57 -4.10 0.42 -3.47
N VAL A 58 -3.28 -0.38 -2.77
CA VAL A 58 -1.97 -0.82 -3.29
C VAL A 58 -2.14 -1.70 -4.53
N ARG A 59 -3.12 -2.61 -4.54
CA ARG A 59 -3.47 -3.42 -5.72
C ARG A 59 -3.85 -2.56 -6.91
N ASP A 60 -4.68 -1.55 -6.68
CA ASP A 60 -5.09 -0.60 -7.71
C ASP A 60 -3.87 0.17 -8.27
N ARG A 61 -2.97 0.67 -7.42
CA ARG A 61 -1.71 1.30 -7.88
C ARG A 61 -0.82 0.33 -8.66
N CYS A 62 -0.74 -0.94 -8.26
CA CYS A 62 0.02 -1.98 -8.94
C CYS A 62 -0.47 -2.23 -10.38
N VAL A 63 -1.77 -2.10 -10.62
CA VAL A 63 -2.36 -2.36 -11.94
C VAL A 63 -2.46 -1.09 -12.79
N HIS A 64 -2.81 0.04 -12.19
CA HIS A 64 -3.32 1.20 -12.91
C HIS A 64 -2.47 2.48 -12.80
N ASP A 65 -1.44 2.53 -11.95
CA ASP A 65 -0.57 3.72 -11.94
C ASP A 65 0.19 3.82 -13.28
N GLU A 66 0.19 5.03 -13.85
CA GLU A 66 0.87 5.32 -15.12
C GLU A 66 2.39 5.13 -15.04
N ASP A 67 2.97 5.34 -13.84
CA ASP A 67 4.41 5.32 -13.67
C ASP A 67 4.89 3.95 -13.20
N ASN A 68 5.83 3.40 -13.98
CA ASN A 68 6.44 2.11 -13.74
C ASN A 68 7.13 2.00 -12.36
N MET A 69 7.67 3.09 -11.82
CA MET A 69 8.29 3.08 -10.49
C MET A 69 7.25 2.94 -9.39
N VAL A 70 6.07 3.55 -9.55
CA VAL A 70 4.97 3.40 -8.58
C VAL A 70 4.40 1.98 -8.64
N ARG A 71 4.18 1.44 -9.86
CA ARG A 71 3.73 0.05 -10.02
C ARG A 71 4.75 -0.94 -9.43
N GLY A 72 6.04 -0.75 -9.70
CA GLY A 72 7.12 -1.55 -9.14
C GLY A 72 7.18 -1.48 -7.61
N ASN A 73 7.00 -0.30 -7.03
CA ASN A 73 6.91 -0.15 -5.58
C ASN A 73 5.70 -0.89 -5.00
N ALA A 74 4.53 -0.81 -5.66
CA ALA A 74 3.34 -1.54 -5.27
C ALA A 74 3.57 -3.07 -5.27
N VAL A 75 4.27 -3.60 -6.28
CA VAL A 75 4.70 -5.02 -6.33
C VAL A 75 5.52 -5.40 -5.09
N SER A 76 6.55 -4.62 -4.76
CA SER A 76 7.40 -4.89 -3.59
C SER A 76 6.62 -4.78 -2.27
N LEU A 77 5.70 -3.83 -2.14
CA LEU A 77 4.84 -3.69 -0.97
C LEU A 77 3.89 -4.88 -0.81
N LEU A 78 3.25 -5.33 -1.90
CA LEU A 78 2.41 -6.54 -1.90
C LEU A 78 3.19 -7.77 -1.45
N ALA A 79 4.38 -7.97 -2.01
CA ALA A 79 5.24 -9.10 -1.66
C ALA A 79 5.68 -9.08 -0.18
N SER A 80 5.97 -7.90 0.36
CA SER A 80 6.57 -7.74 1.69
C SER A 80 5.54 -7.70 2.81
N LEU A 81 4.40 -7.04 2.59
CA LEU A 81 3.42 -6.76 3.64
C LEU A 81 2.20 -7.70 3.58
N TRP A 82 1.93 -8.29 2.41
CA TRP A 82 0.77 -9.16 2.18
C TRP A 82 1.11 -10.43 1.39
N PRO A 83 2.20 -11.16 1.75
CA PRO A 83 2.64 -12.34 0.99
C PRO A 83 1.59 -13.46 0.92
N ASP A 84 0.76 -13.57 1.95
CA ASP A 84 -0.23 -14.64 2.11
C ASP A 84 -1.67 -14.19 1.82
N GLU A 85 -1.87 -12.92 1.44
CA GLU A 85 -3.19 -12.45 1.05
C GLU A 85 -3.63 -13.10 -0.28
N PRO A 86 -4.87 -13.60 -0.37
CA PRO A 86 -5.37 -14.24 -1.58
C PRO A 86 -5.20 -13.35 -2.82
N GLY A 87 -4.60 -13.90 -3.88
CA GLY A 87 -4.38 -13.19 -5.14
C GLY A 87 -3.06 -12.41 -5.23
N THR A 88 -2.32 -12.25 -4.13
CA THR A 88 -1.04 -11.50 -4.16
C THR A 88 -0.01 -12.19 -5.05
N PHE A 89 0.13 -13.52 -4.92
CA PHE A 89 1.09 -14.28 -5.72
C PHE A 89 0.76 -14.22 -7.21
N GLU A 90 -0.51 -14.43 -7.57
CA GLU A 90 -1.01 -14.39 -8.94
C GLU A 90 -0.80 -13.02 -9.57
N MET A 91 -1.03 -11.95 -8.80
CA MET A 91 -0.81 -10.58 -9.26
C MET A 91 0.68 -10.32 -9.54
N ILE A 92 1.58 -10.73 -8.65
CA ILE A 92 3.03 -10.55 -8.87
C ILE A 92 3.49 -11.37 -10.08
N MET A 93 2.99 -12.60 -10.24
CA MET A 93 3.25 -13.41 -11.44
C MET A 93 2.77 -12.73 -12.73
N ASP A 94 1.55 -12.16 -12.74
CA ASP A 94 1.05 -11.39 -13.87
C ASP A 94 1.97 -10.20 -14.18
N LYS A 95 2.37 -9.41 -13.17
CA LYS A 95 3.30 -8.29 -13.36
C LYS A 95 4.66 -8.75 -13.90
N ALA A 96 5.15 -9.92 -13.50
CA ALA A 96 6.41 -10.48 -13.98
C ALA A 96 6.37 -10.85 -15.48
N VAL A 97 5.20 -11.23 -15.99
CA VAL A 97 5.02 -11.68 -17.38
C VAL A 97 4.56 -10.53 -18.29
N SER A 98 3.60 -9.73 -17.83
CA SER A 98 2.73 -8.93 -18.68
C SER A 98 2.87 -7.42 -18.50
N ASP A 99 3.55 -6.92 -17.45
CA ASP A 99 3.70 -5.46 -17.31
C ASP A 99 4.47 -4.88 -18.50
N GLU A 100 3.98 -3.77 -19.04
CA GLU A 100 4.57 -3.09 -20.20
C GLU A 100 6.04 -2.72 -19.96
N HIS A 101 6.38 -2.32 -18.74
CA HIS A 101 7.68 -1.75 -18.44
C HIS A 101 8.60 -2.80 -17.81
N TYR A 102 9.81 -2.92 -18.36
CA TYR A 102 10.75 -3.98 -17.96
C TYR A 102 11.17 -3.88 -16.49
N SER A 103 11.20 -2.67 -15.90
CA SER A 103 11.55 -2.48 -14.48
C SER A 103 10.54 -3.16 -13.57
N VAL A 104 9.24 -3.08 -13.87
CA VAL A 104 8.18 -3.74 -13.08
C VAL A 104 8.31 -5.25 -13.20
N ARG A 105 8.50 -5.76 -14.42
CA ARG A 105 8.73 -7.20 -14.64
C ARG A 105 9.94 -7.70 -13.87
N LYS A 106 11.04 -6.94 -13.89
CA LYS A 106 12.26 -7.23 -13.13
C LYS A 106 11.98 -7.28 -11.63
N THR A 107 11.35 -6.24 -11.06
CA THR A 107 11.02 -6.19 -9.63
C THR A 107 10.14 -7.38 -9.24
N ALA A 108 9.12 -7.70 -10.02
CA ALA A 108 8.25 -8.84 -9.76
C ALA A 108 9.03 -10.17 -9.76
N MET A 109 9.93 -10.39 -10.73
CA MET A 109 10.80 -11.57 -10.77
C MET A 109 11.72 -11.65 -9.55
N GLU A 110 12.29 -10.53 -9.10
CA GLU A 110 13.12 -10.46 -7.89
C GLU A 110 12.31 -10.83 -6.64
N GLU A 111 11.10 -10.29 -6.48
CA GLU A 111 10.23 -10.62 -5.34
C GLU A 111 9.80 -12.10 -5.34
N LEU A 112 9.48 -12.67 -6.51
CA LEU A 112 9.16 -14.10 -6.64
C LEU A 112 10.35 -14.98 -6.27
N ALA A 113 11.56 -14.62 -6.69
CA ALA A 113 12.78 -15.34 -6.35
C ALA A 113 13.07 -15.29 -4.83
N LYS A 114 12.88 -14.11 -4.21
CA LYS A 114 13.03 -13.93 -2.76
C LYS A 114 12.05 -14.82 -1.98
N ARG A 115 10.78 -14.89 -2.41
CA ARG A 115 9.77 -15.76 -1.77
C ARG A 115 10.22 -17.22 -1.74
N LYS A 116 10.70 -17.76 -2.87
CA LYS A 116 11.23 -19.13 -2.94
C LYS A 116 12.39 -19.35 -1.97
N SER A 117 13.28 -18.37 -1.83
CA SER A 117 14.42 -18.47 -0.90
C SER A 117 14.03 -18.39 0.57
N ALA A 118 12.88 -17.80 0.89
CA ALA A 118 12.36 -17.68 2.26
C ALA A 118 11.69 -18.98 2.77
N GLY A 119 11.52 -20.01 1.93
CA GLY A 119 10.93 -21.29 2.34
C GLY A 119 9.42 -21.23 2.63
N ILE A 120 8.74 -20.21 2.11
CA ILE A 120 7.28 -20.03 2.16
C ILE A 120 6.67 -20.49 0.85
#